data_AF-A0A9Q3USR7-F1
#
_entry.id   AF-A0A9Q3USR7-F1
#
_cell.length_a   1.000
_cell.length_b   1.000
_cell.length_c   1.000
_cell.angle_alpha   90.00
_cell.angle_beta   90.00
_cell.angle_gamma   90.00
#
_symmetry.space_group_name_H-M   'P 1'
#
loop_
_entity.id
_entity.type
_entity.pdbx_description
1 polymer ?
#
loop_
_entity_poly.entity_id
_entity_poly.type
_entity_poly.pdbx_seq_one_letter_code
_entity_poly.pdbx_strand_id
1 'polypeptide(L)'
;MRNKYFWQGEPVKTDFGVVSVIENISKPLYWYNFECCWNIEEQKPRRGIKNDRSALIPAIKITTKENQIFYIANHFGIGAHKLKNGGWPNYRHFSFDDKVDFQGCEELGHIRSLYNLRTFYLKGYDEHERARRKWQKETYPKEFAKSEQLRKLIQKK
;
A
#
# COMPACT_ATOMS: atom_id res chain seq x y z
N MET A 1 -14.73 -5.86 -24.98
CA MET A 1 -14.68 -6.19 -23.53
C MET A 1 -14.92 -4.91 -22.74
N ARG A 2 -15.81 -4.88 -21.75
CA ARG A 2 -15.94 -3.71 -20.85
C ARG A 2 -14.69 -3.64 -19.97
N ASN A 3 -13.97 -2.53 -20.01
CA ASN A 3 -12.87 -2.27 -19.07
C ASN A 3 -13.40 -2.30 -17.64
N LYS A 4 -12.76 -3.08 -16.77
CA LYS A 4 -13.20 -3.30 -15.38
C LYS A 4 -12.67 -2.26 -14.39
N TYR A 5 -11.71 -1.44 -14.82
CA TYR A 5 -10.94 -0.55 -13.96
C TYR A 5 -10.72 0.80 -14.63
N PHE A 6 -10.77 1.84 -13.81
CA PHE A 6 -10.71 3.22 -14.23
C PHE A 6 -9.80 4.03 -13.30
N TRP A 7 -9.09 5.01 -13.85
CA TRP A 7 -8.32 6.01 -13.12
C TRP A 7 -8.81 7.39 -13.53
N GLN A 8 -9.30 8.18 -12.57
CA GLN A 8 -9.88 9.50 -12.85
C GLN A 8 -10.99 9.46 -13.90
N GLY A 9 -11.82 8.41 -13.87
CA GLY A 9 -12.92 8.19 -14.82
C GLY A 9 -12.49 7.57 -16.15
N GLU A 10 -11.19 7.53 -16.46
CA GLU A 10 -10.68 7.00 -17.71
C GLU A 10 -10.30 5.51 -17.59
N PRO A 11 -10.56 4.68 -18.61
CA PRO A 11 -10.18 3.28 -18.57
C PRO A 11 -8.65 3.11 -18.50
N VAL A 12 -8.19 2.14 -17.71
CA VAL A 12 -6.76 1.82 -17.58
C VAL A 12 -6.49 0.33 -17.71
N LYS A 13 -5.29 -0.01 -18.20
CA LYS A 13 -4.77 -1.38 -18.12
C LYS A 13 -4.19 -1.58 -16.71
N THR A 14 -4.49 -2.73 -16.11
CA THR A 14 -4.03 -3.07 -14.76
C THR A 14 -3.33 -4.41 -14.76
N ASP A 15 -2.17 -4.48 -14.13
CA ASP A 15 -1.51 -5.73 -13.77
C ASP A 15 -1.35 -5.83 -12.25
N PHE A 16 -1.69 -7.00 -11.71
CA PHE A 16 -1.73 -7.24 -10.27
C PHE A 16 -0.46 -7.99 -9.89
N GLY A 17 0.13 -7.64 -8.75
CA GLY A 17 1.39 -8.25 -8.35
C GLY A 17 1.79 -7.83 -6.95
N VAL A 18 3.10 -7.85 -6.71
CA VAL A 18 3.71 -7.32 -5.49
C VAL A 18 4.85 -6.38 -5.84
N VAL A 19 5.14 -5.47 -4.91
CA VAL A 19 6.33 -4.63 -4.94
C VAL A 19 7.20 -4.99 -3.74
N SER A 20 8.48 -5.24 -3.98
CA SER A 20 9.47 -5.33 -2.91
C SER A 20 9.84 -3.94 -2.42
N VAL A 21 9.71 -3.72 -1.12
CA VAL A 21 10.13 -2.47 -0.47
C VAL A 21 11.15 -2.75 0.62
N ILE A 22 12.02 -1.77 0.85
CA ILE A 22 12.95 -1.73 1.98
C ILE A 22 12.57 -0.53 2.82
N GLU A 23 12.68 -0.67 4.14
CA GLU A 23 12.40 0.41 5.09
C GLU A 23 13.07 1.74 4.68
N ASN A 24 12.29 2.82 4.70
CA ASN A 24 12.80 4.16 4.46
C ASN A 24 13.29 4.79 5.76
N ILE A 25 14.59 4.64 6.04
CA ILE A 25 15.24 5.16 7.24
C ILE A 25 15.16 6.70 7.30
N SER A 26 15.16 7.38 6.15
CA SER A 26 15.07 8.85 6.08
C SER A 26 13.67 9.40 6.40
N LYS A 27 12.63 8.56 6.31
CA LYS A 27 11.23 8.92 6.57
C LYS A 27 10.64 7.93 7.58
N PRO A 28 10.84 8.13 8.89
CA PRO A 28 10.46 7.16 9.93
C PRO A 28 8.99 6.72 9.89
N LEU A 29 8.08 7.67 9.61
CA LEU A 29 6.64 7.40 9.51
C LEU A 29 6.18 7.02 8.09
N TYR A 30 7.09 6.68 7.18
CA TYR A 30 6.69 6.29 5.83
C TYR A 30 5.78 5.07 5.89
N TRP A 31 4.74 5.09 5.04
CA TRP A 31 3.57 4.25 5.24
C TRP A 31 3.89 2.75 5.19
N TYR A 32 4.89 2.34 4.40
CA TYR A 32 5.32 0.94 4.28
C TYR A 32 6.35 0.51 5.33
N ASN A 33 6.94 1.42 6.11
CA ASN A 33 7.93 1.04 7.13
C ASN A 33 7.30 0.10 8.17
N PHE A 34 5.99 0.22 8.38
CA PHE A 34 5.23 -0.73 9.18
C PHE A 34 5.31 -2.15 8.62
N GLU A 35 5.08 -2.33 7.31
CA GLU A 35 5.15 -3.64 6.64
C GLU A 35 6.56 -4.24 6.77
N CYS A 36 7.60 -3.43 6.58
CA CYS A 36 9.00 -3.86 6.71
C CYS A 36 9.35 -4.36 8.13
N CYS A 37 8.61 -3.90 9.14
CA CYS A 37 8.83 -4.24 10.54
C CYS A 37 7.82 -5.26 11.07
N TRP A 38 6.81 -5.64 10.29
CA TRP A 38 5.66 -6.43 10.72
C TRP A 38 5.61 -7.76 9.98
N ASN A 39 5.59 -8.87 10.71
CA ASN A 39 5.34 -10.18 10.13
C ASN A 39 3.82 -10.37 9.99
N ILE A 40 3.32 -10.41 8.75
CA ILE A 40 1.90 -10.61 8.45
C ILE A 40 1.42 -12.00 8.90
N GLU A 41 2.25 -13.04 8.80
CA GLU A 41 1.89 -14.41 9.19
C GLU A 41 1.77 -14.56 10.72
N GLU A 42 2.65 -13.88 11.46
CA GLU A 42 2.72 -14.02 12.93
C GLU A 42 1.99 -12.90 13.69
N GLN A 43 1.48 -11.89 12.98
CA GLN A 43 0.94 -10.64 13.55
C GLN A 43 1.84 -10.02 14.63
N LYS A 44 3.16 -10.11 14.44
CA LYS A 44 4.17 -9.66 15.40
C LYS A 44 5.29 -8.89 14.70
N PRO A 45 5.98 -7.97 15.40
CA PRO A 45 7.17 -7.33 14.86
C PRO A 45 8.25 -8.38 14.56
N ARG A 46 8.94 -8.27 13.41
CA ARG A 46 10.12 -9.10 13.10
C ARG A 46 11.22 -8.79 14.12
N ARG A 47 11.37 -9.62 15.15
CA ARG A 47 12.46 -9.50 16.14
C ARG A 47 13.69 -10.24 15.64
N GLY A 48 14.85 -9.59 15.66
CA GLY A 48 16.17 -10.26 15.58
C GLY A 48 16.87 -10.30 14.22
N ILE A 49 16.23 -9.92 13.12
CA ILE A 49 16.89 -9.89 11.79
C ILE A 49 17.26 -8.44 11.45
N LYS A 50 18.46 -8.02 11.82
CA LYS A 50 18.96 -6.64 11.61
C LYS A 50 19.09 -6.24 10.12
N ASN A 51 19.11 -7.19 9.19
CA ASN A 51 19.48 -6.96 7.80
C ASN A 51 18.37 -7.24 6.78
N ASP A 52 17.13 -7.52 7.22
CA ASP A 52 16.04 -7.91 6.30
C ASP A 52 14.72 -7.17 6.61
N ARG A 53 14.83 -5.84 6.70
CA ARG A 53 13.68 -4.92 6.81
C ARG A 53 13.04 -4.68 5.45
N SER A 54 12.77 -5.77 4.76
CA SER A 54 12.13 -5.83 3.47
C SER A 54 10.70 -6.37 3.61
N ALA A 55 9.79 -5.93 2.75
CA ALA A 55 8.43 -6.46 2.68
C ALA A 55 7.98 -6.59 1.22
N LEU A 56 7.16 -7.62 0.96
CA LEU A 56 6.41 -7.73 -0.29
C LEU A 56 5.03 -7.14 -0.08
N ILE A 57 4.73 -6.09 -0.83
CA ILE A 57 3.46 -5.39 -0.72
C ILE A 57 2.58 -5.71 -1.92
N PRO A 58 1.34 -6.19 -1.70
CA PRO A 58 0.31 -6.22 -2.74
C PRO A 58 0.23 -4.92 -3.52
N ALA A 59 0.31 -4.99 -4.84
CA ALA A 59 0.35 -3.80 -5.70
C ALA A 59 -0.45 -3.99 -7.00
N ILE A 60 -0.77 -2.86 -7.64
CA ILE A 60 -1.34 -2.80 -8.98
C ILE A 60 -0.47 -1.86 -9.80
N LYS A 61 0.09 -2.38 -10.89
CA LYS A 61 0.68 -1.61 -11.97
C LYS A 61 -0.44 -1.08 -12.86
N ILE A 62 -0.50 0.22 -13.05
CA ILE A 62 -1.52 0.90 -13.85
C ILE A 62 -0.84 1.48 -15.08
N THR A 63 -1.43 1.27 -16.25
CA THR A 63 -1.01 1.91 -17.50
C THR A 63 -2.17 2.75 -18.06
N THR A 64 -1.96 4.06 -18.19
CA THR A 64 -2.95 5.00 -18.73
C THR A 64 -3.02 4.91 -20.26
N LYS A 65 -3.99 5.61 -20.86
CA LYS A 65 -4.12 5.71 -22.33
C LYS A 65 -2.93 6.44 -22.97
N GLU A 66 -2.26 7.32 -22.23
CA GLU A 66 -1.03 8.01 -22.62
C GLU A 66 0.24 7.18 -22.35
N ASN A 67 0.10 5.88 -22.04
CA ASN A 67 1.20 4.98 -21.68
C ASN A 67 1.99 5.40 -20.43
N GLN A 68 1.42 6.23 -19.57
CA GLN A 68 2.04 6.51 -18.26
C GLN A 68 1.87 5.29 -17.36
N ILE A 69 2.95 4.93 -16.66
CA ILE A 69 2.99 3.78 -15.76
C ILE A 69 3.21 4.27 -14.33
N PHE A 70 2.38 3.81 -13.42
CA PHE A 70 2.58 4.02 -11.99
C PHE A 70 2.04 2.84 -11.19
N TYR A 71 2.41 2.79 -9.91
CA TYR A 71 2.12 1.67 -9.03
C TYR A 71 1.39 2.14 -7.78
N ILE A 72 0.33 1.43 -7.43
CA ILE A 72 -0.43 1.69 -6.21
C ILE A 72 -0.44 0.45 -5.32
N ALA A 73 -0.40 0.66 -4.00
CA ALA A 73 -0.58 -0.40 -3.04
C ALA A 73 -2.01 -0.97 -3.12
N ASN A 74 -2.15 -2.24 -2.79
CA ASN A 74 -3.40 -2.97 -2.89
C ASN A 74 -3.63 -3.89 -1.69
N HIS A 75 -3.09 -3.50 -0.54
CA HIS A 75 -3.40 -4.11 0.75
C HIS A 75 -4.91 -4.26 0.91
N PHE A 76 -5.34 -5.47 1.28
CA PHE A 76 -6.76 -5.79 1.48
C PHE A 76 -7.66 -5.47 0.28
N GLY A 77 -7.13 -5.33 -0.94
CA GLY A 77 -7.91 -5.06 -2.16
C GLY A 77 -8.38 -3.60 -2.34
N ILE A 78 -7.87 -2.65 -1.54
CA ILE A 78 -8.31 -1.24 -1.59
C ILE A 78 -8.04 -0.57 -2.94
N GLY A 79 -6.89 -0.86 -3.56
CA GLY A 79 -6.55 -0.34 -4.90
C GLY A 79 -7.53 -0.83 -5.96
N ALA A 80 -7.81 -2.13 -5.96
CA ALA A 80 -8.77 -2.73 -6.89
C ALA A 80 -10.19 -2.16 -6.70
N HIS A 81 -10.62 -1.99 -5.45
CA HIS A 81 -11.92 -1.38 -5.14
C HIS A 81 -11.99 0.07 -5.61
N LYS A 82 -10.93 0.85 -5.40
CA LYS A 82 -10.88 2.24 -5.87
C LYS A 82 -10.96 2.33 -7.39
N LEU A 83 -10.23 1.48 -8.11
CA LEU A 83 -10.23 1.44 -9.57
C LEU A 83 -11.58 1.00 -10.16
N LYS A 84 -12.29 0.07 -9.49
CA LYS A 84 -13.65 -0.34 -9.90
C LYS A 84 -14.66 0.80 -9.80
N ASN A 85 -14.43 1.74 -8.87
CA ASN A 85 -15.32 2.87 -8.59
C ASN A 85 -14.85 4.18 -9.25
N GLY A 86 -14.15 4.10 -10.38
CA GLY A 86 -13.78 5.29 -11.17
C GLY A 86 -12.40 5.88 -10.84
N GLY A 87 -11.66 5.31 -9.88
CA GLY A 87 -10.34 5.82 -9.49
C GLY A 87 -10.43 7.24 -8.92
N TRP A 88 -10.90 7.37 -7.67
CA TRP A 88 -11.19 8.67 -7.08
C TRP A 88 -9.98 9.63 -7.03
N PRO A 89 -10.00 10.77 -7.74
CA PRO A 89 -8.89 11.73 -7.77
C PRO A 89 -8.64 12.40 -6.42
N ASN A 90 -9.66 12.53 -5.58
CA ASN A 90 -9.59 13.29 -4.33
C ASN A 90 -9.15 12.46 -3.12
N TYR A 91 -9.02 11.14 -3.26
CA TYR A 91 -8.57 10.27 -2.17
C TYR A 91 -7.09 10.01 -2.30
N ARG A 92 -6.33 10.32 -1.24
CA ARG A 92 -4.92 9.92 -1.14
C ARG A 92 -4.85 8.40 -1.18
N HIS A 93 -3.88 7.87 -1.91
CA HIS A 93 -3.61 6.45 -2.01
C HIS A 93 -2.12 6.22 -1.74
N PHE A 94 -1.78 5.07 -1.19
CA PHE A 94 -0.37 4.69 -1.06
C PHE A 94 0.18 4.32 -2.43
N SER A 95 0.94 5.23 -3.03
CA SER A 95 1.67 4.99 -4.26
C SER A 95 3.11 4.59 -3.95
N PHE A 96 3.74 3.97 -4.94
CA PHE A 96 5.18 3.75 -4.95
C PHE A 96 5.85 4.73 -5.90
N ASP A 97 7.18 4.83 -5.78
CA ASP A 97 8.00 5.58 -6.72
C ASP A 97 8.04 4.85 -8.09
N ASP A 98 8.41 5.56 -9.15
CA ASP A 98 8.38 5.02 -10.52
C ASP A 98 9.38 3.87 -10.75
N LYS A 99 10.41 3.78 -9.90
CA LYS A 99 11.46 2.75 -9.93
C LYS A 99 11.24 1.74 -8.81
N VAL A 100 10.29 0.83 -9.01
CA VAL A 100 10.05 -0.30 -8.11
C VAL A 100 10.25 -1.63 -8.81
N ASP A 101 10.74 -2.59 -8.04
CA ASP A 101 10.78 -4.00 -8.43
C ASP A 101 9.36 -4.59 -8.28
N PHE A 102 8.62 -4.59 -9.39
CA PHE A 102 7.26 -5.12 -9.47
C PHE A 102 7.28 -6.52 -10.08
N GLN A 103 6.70 -7.47 -9.36
CA GLN A 103 6.56 -8.86 -9.80
C GLN A 103 5.09 -9.17 -10.06
N GLY A 104 4.76 -9.56 -11.28
CA GLY A 104 3.38 -9.82 -11.72
C GLY A 104 2.80 -11.11 -11.17
N CYS A 105 1.46 -11.26 -11.16
CA CYS A 105 0.79 -12.47 -10.69
C CYS A 105 1.23 -13.77 -11.39
N GLU A 106 1.66 -13.69 -12.65
CA GLU A 106 2.16 -14.84 -13.41
C GLU A 106 3.52 -15.32 -12.89
N GLU A 107 4.36 -14.40 -12.41
CA GLU A 107 5.68 -14.67 -11.85
C GLU A 107 5.60 -15.19 -10.40
N LEU A 108 4.51 -14.88 -9.68
CA LEU A 108 4.33 -15.19 -8.26
C LEU A 108 3.86 -16.63 -7.96
N GLY A 109 3.49 -17.43 -8.97
CA GLY A 109 3.08 -18.83 -8.78
C GLY A 109 2.01 -19.02 -7.68
N HIS A 110 2.31 -19.84 -6.66
CA HIS A 110 1.40 -20.16 -5.54
C HIS A 110 1.12 -19.00 -4.56
N ILE A 111 2.00 -17.98 -4.51
CA ILE A 111 1.87 -16.79 -3.65
C ILE A 111 0.64 -15.96 -4.04
N ARG A 112 0.16 -16.11 -5.28
CA ARG A 112 -1.06 -15.48 -5.80
C ARG A 112 -2.31 -15.75 -4.93
N SER A 113 -2.37 -16.89 -4.25
CA SER A 113 -3.50 -17.25 -3.39
C SER A 113 -3.49 -16.55 -2.03
N LEU A 114 -2.32 -16.08 -1.57
CA LEU A 114 -2.15 -15.43 -0.26
C LEU A 114 -2.78 -14.04 -0.22
N TYR A 115 -2.83 -13.38 -1.37
CA TYR A 115 -3.33 -12.02 -1.49
C TYR A 115 -4.64 -12.05 -2.27
N ASN A 116 -5.77 -11.81 -1.60
CA ASN A 116 -7.07 -11.63 -2.25
C ASN A 116 -7.12 -10.28 -2.98
N LEU A 117 -6.31 -10.13 -4.04
CA LEU A 117 -5.96 -8.85 -4.67
C LEU A 117 -7.14 -8.13 -5.35
N ARG A 118 -8.28 -8.80 -5.54
CA ARG A 118 -9.41 -8.28 -6.31
C ARG A 118 -10.64 -7.96 -5.46
N THR A 119 -10.64 -8.36 -4.19
CA THR A 119 -11.76 -8.21 -3.27
C THR A 119 -11.35 -7.32 -2.11
N PHE A 120 -12.14 -6.30 -1.83
CA PHE A 120 -11.87 -5.42 -0.70
C PHE A 120 -12.32 -6.04 0.61
N TYR A 121 -11.42 -6.09 1.58
CA TYR A 121 -11.70 -6.59 2.92
C TYR A 121 -11.59 -5.44 3.95
N LEU A 122 -12.72 -4.78 4.19
CA LEU A 122 -12.82 -3.59 5.05
C LEU A 122 -12.30 -3.84 6.47
N LYS A 123 -12.73 -4.94 7.11
CA LYS A 123 -12.33 -5.25 8.49
C LYS A 123 -10.81 -5.38 8.63
N GLY A 124 -10.15 -6.08 7.69
CA GLY A 124 -8.70 -6.22 7.68
C GLY A 124 -7.99 -4.90 7.43
N TYR A 125 -8.52 -4.06 6.52
CA TYR A 125 -8.00 -2.72 6.29
C TYR A 125 -8.07 -1.84 7.55
N ASP A 126 -9.20 -1.82 8.25
CA ASP A 126 -9.38 -1.03 9.47
C ASP A 126 -8.53 -1.53 10.65
N GLU A 127 -8.36 -2.85 10.78
CA GLU A 127 -7.45 -3.46 11.75
C GLU A 127 -6.00 -3.08 11.46
N HIS A 128 -5.60 -3.13 10.20
CA HIS A 128 -4.27 -2.77 9.74
C HIS A 128 -3.94 -1.29 9.97
N GLU A 129 -4.85 -0.38 9.62
CA GLU A 129 -4.69 1.05 9.86
C GLU A 129 -4.52 1.37 11.36
N ARG A 130 -5.30 0.71 12.23
CA ARG A 130 -5.16 0.83 13.68
C ARG A 130 -3.82 0.31 14.18
N ALA A 131 -3.39 -0.87 13.71
CA ALA A 131 -2.11 -1.46 14.08
C ALA A 131 -0.93 -0.57 13.66
N ARG A 132 -0.94 -0.09 12.42
CA ARG A 132 0.07 0.86 11.92
C ARG A 132 0.12 2.13 12.76
N ARG A 133 -1.02 2.73 13.05
CA ARG A 133 -1.09 3.95 13.88
C ARG A 133 -0.54 3.72 15.29
N LYS A 134 -0.84 2.55 15.89
CA LYS A 134 -0.28 2.14 17.19
C LYS A 134 1.24 2.01 17.11
N TRP A 135 1.76 1.29 16.12
CA TRP A 135 3.20 1.14 15.89
C TRP A 135 3.91 2.48 15.71
N GLN A 136 3.35 3.41 14.92
CA GLN A 136 3.91 4.75 14.74
C GLN A 136 4.01 5.51 16.06
N LYS A 137 2.96 5.45 16.88
CA LYS A 137 2.93 6.11 18.21
C LYS A 137 3.98 5.53 19.17
N GLU A 138 4.17 4.22 19.14
CA GLU A 138 5.09 3.52 20.05
C GLU A 138 6.56 3.62 19.61
N THR A 139 6.81 3.57 18.30
CA THR A 139 8.17 3.49 17.74
C THR A 139 8.77 4.87 17.45
N TYR A 140 7.94 5.82 17.01
CA TYR A 140 8.37 7.17 16.62
C TYR A 140 7.46 8.24 17.26
N PRO A 141 7.43 8.32 18.62
CA PRO A 141 6.46 9.15 19.33
C PRO A 141 6.56 10.65 19.01
N LYS A 142 7.79 11.16 18.77
CA LYS A 142 8.03 12.58 18.45
C LYS A 142 7.49 12.94 17.07
N GLU A 143 7.83 12.12 16.08
CA GLU A 143 7.37 12.26 14.70
C GLU A 143 5.85 12.09 14.62
N PHE A 144 5.30 11.13 15.36
CA PHE A 144 3.86 10.88 15.41
C PHE A 144 3.10 12.07 15.99
N ALA A 145 3.57 12.65 17.10
CA ALA A 145 2.98 13.85 17.68
C ALA A 145 2.99 15.03 16.69
N LYS A 146 4.09 15.25 15.98
CA LYS A 146 4.20 16.28 14.94
C LYS A 146 3.20 16.05 13.79
N SER A 147 3.06 14.81 13.33
CA SER A 147 2.09 14.42 12.29
C SER A 147 0.64 14.67 12.70
N GLU A 148 0.29 14.34 13.95
CA GLU A 148 -1.05 14.57 14.50
C GLU A 148 -1.38 16.06 14.68
N GLN A 149 -0.40 16.88 15.06
CA GLN A 149 -0.57 18.33 15.10
C GLN A 149 -0.89 18.89 13.71
N LEU A 150 -0.16 18.46 12.68
CA LEU A 150 -0.41 18.86 11.30
C LEU A 150 -1.81 18.44 10.81
N ARG A 151 -2.24 17.22 11.12
CA ARG A 151 -3.60 16.75 10.77
C ARG A 151 -4.69 17.63 11.38
N LYS A 152 -4.55 18.02 12.65
CA LYS A 152 -5.50 18.91 13.32
C LYS A 152 -5.56 20.30 12.67
N LEU A 153 -4.44 20.82 12.19
CA LEU A 153 -4.41 22.12 11.51
C LEU A 153 -5.11 22.08 10.15
N ILE A 154 -5.02 20.96 9.44
CA ILE A 154 -5.68 20.77 8.13
C ILE A 154 -7.20 20.62 8.30
N GLN A 155 -7.67 19.95 9.35
CA GLN A 155 -9.10 19.73 9.62
C GLN A 155 -9.84 20.97 10.17
N LYS A 156 -9.11 22.00 10.60
CA LYS A 156 -9.67 23.25 11.11
C LYS A 156 -9.91 24.31 10.02
N LYS A 157 -9.70 23.95 8.75
CA LYS A 157 -10.05 24.74 7.57
C LYS A 157 -11.24 24.11 6.86
#